data_AF-A0A534P3F6-F1
#
_entry.id   AF-A0A534P3F6-F1
#
_cell.length_a   1.000
_cell.length_b   1.000
_cell.length_c   1.000
_cell.angle_alpha   90.00
_cell.angle_beta   90.00
_cell.angle_gamma   90.00
#
_symmetry.space_group_name_H-M   'P 1'
#
loop_
_entity.id
_entity.type
_entity.pdbx_description
1 polymer ?
#
loop_
_entity_poly.entity_id
_entity_poly.type
_entity_poly.pdbx_seq_one_letter_code
_entity_poly.pdbx_strand_id
1 'polypeptide(L)'
;MQTFRETDMGLVSRIAALQDKSSFKELHWEGSFEDYLRIVRENPRVTRTAFQRIYDMILSHGKTEYIDNKKKLIRYHFFHDEKFGGRDAVYGLDVPLMKLVNVFKSAAQGYGTEKRVILLHGPVGSAKSTIVRLLKKGTEEYSRTPDGALYTFYWQLDKKNGDGQTVQQQYQTPMNEDPLLVIPEEWREKVFADLCPPDSGFKIPVGGDLCPASRLIFR
;
A
#
# COMPACT_ATOMS: atom_id res chain seq x y z
N MET A 1 -35.43 -50.46 12.10
CA MET A 1 -35.17 -49.74 10.84
C MET A 1 -35.20 -48.24 11.16
N GLN A 2 -34.08 -47.71 11.64
CA GLN A 2 -33.91 -46.28 11.89
C GLN A 2 -32.85 -45.79 10.90
N THR A 3 -33.30 -45.04 9.90
CA THR A 3 -32.49 -44.47 8.84
C THR A 3 -31.83 -43.19 9.34
N PHE A 4 -30.51 -43.27 9.52
CA PHE A 4 -29.58 -42.15 9.56
C PHE A 4 -29.77 -41.28 8.31
N ARG A 5 -30.27 -40.06 8.46
CA ARG A 5 -30.05 -38.94 7.52
C ARG A 5 -30.19 -37.62 8.29
N GLU A 6 -29.22 -37.36 9.17
CA GLU A 6 -28.92 -35.97 9.55
C GLU A 6 -28.38 -35.27 8.31
N THR A 7 -29.06 -34.18 7.96
CA THR A 7 -28.85 -33.42 6.73
C THR A 7 -27.52 -32.69 6.83
N ASP A 8 -26.59 -33.14 6.00
CA ASP A 8 -25.32 -32.52 5.65
C ASP A 8 -25.53 -31.02 5.37
N MET A 9 -25.19 -30.15 6.32
CA MET A 9 -24.75 -28.80 5.99
C MET A 9 -23.48 -28.98 5.16
N GLY A 10 -23.68 -29.16 3.84
CA GLY A 10 -22.68 -29.70 2.94
C GLY A 10 -21.36 -28.96 3.11
N LEU A 11 -20.25 -29.70 3.12
CA LEU A 11 -18.89 -29.19 3.31
C LEU A 11 -18.61 -27.88 2.55
N VAL A 12 -19.21 -27.72 1.36
CA VAL A 12 -19.17 -26.50 0.55
C VAL A 12 -19.67 -25.26 1.30
N SER A 13 -20.78 -25.35 2.05
CA SER A 13 -21.33 -24.25 2.86
C SER A 13 -20.42 -23.87 4.03
N ARG A 14 -19.79 -24.85 4.67
CA ARG A 14 -18.77 -24.61 5.72
C ARG A 14 -17.51 -23.97 5.15
N ILE A 15 -17.04 -24.42 3.99
CA ILE A 15 -15.91 -23.82 3.27
C ILE A 15 -16.23 -22.38 2.85
N ALA A 16 -17.45 -22.13 2.35
CA ALA A 16 -17.90 -20.79 1.97
C ALA A 16 -18.09 -19.85 3.17
N ALA A 17 -18.35 -20.38 4.37
CA ALA A 17 -18.45 -19.62 5.62
C ALA A 17 -17.07 -19.29 6.22
N LEU A 18 -16.04 -20.10 5.93
CA LEU A 18 -14.64 -19.78 6.26
C LEU A 18 -14.07 -18.64 5.41
N GLN A 19 -14.72 -18.34 4.28
CA GLN A 19 -14.34 -17.23 3.41
C GLN A 19 -14.89 -15.94 4.02
N ASP A 20 -14.01 -15.09 4.52
CA ASP A 20 -14.39 -13.77 5.03
C ASP A 20 -14.83 -12.87 3.86
N LYS A 21 -16.15 -12.88 3.61
CA LYS A 21 -16.77 -12.13 2.51
C LYS A 21 -16.64 -10.62 2.69
N SER A 22 -16.37 -10.14 3.91
CA SER A 22 -16.26 -8.70 4.20
C SER A 22 -14.88 -8.18 3.78
N SER A 23 -13.80 -8.81 4.23
CA SER A 23 -12.45 -8.47 3.78
C SER A 23 -12.26 -8.71 2.28
N PHE A 24 -12.87 -9.77 1.72
CA PHE A 24 -12.85 -10.01 0.27
C PHE A 24 -13.52 -8.87 -0.52
N LYS A 25 -14.63 -8.31 -0.04
CA LYS A 25 -15.29 -7.17 -0.71
C LYS A 25 -14.45 -5.90 -0.68
N GLU A 26 -13.76 -5.63 0.42
CA GLU A 26 -12.87 -4.47 0.54
C GLU A 26 -11.64 -4.60 -0.37
N LEU A 27 -11.08 -5.80 -0.47
CA LEU A 27 -9.95 -6.13 -1.36
C LEU A 27 -10.29 -6.02 -2.86
N HIS A 28 -11.56 -6.18 -3.22
CA HIS A 28 -12.05 -6.17 -4.60
C HIS A 28 -13.00 -4.99 -4.89
N TRP A 29 -12.81 -3.88 -4.18
CA TRP A 29 -13.58 -2.68 -4.45
C TRP A 29 -13.29 -2.16 -5.87
N GLU A 30 -14.36 -1.95 -6.64
CA GLU A 30 -14.34 -1.28 -7.94
C GLU A 30 -15.38 -0.16 -7.91
N GLY A 31 -15.06 0.98 -8.51
CA GLY A 31 -15.93 2.14 -8.52
C GLY A 31 -15.54 3.12 -9.61
N SER A 32 -16.31 4.19 -9.74
CA SER A 32 -16.00 5.27 -10.67
C SER A 32 -14.84 6.12 -10.18
N PHE A 33 -14.28 6.93 -11.07
CA PHE A 33 -13.28 7.93 -10.67
C PHE A 33 -13.82 8.90 -9.62
N GLU A 34 -15.11 9.26 -9.69
CA GLU A 34 -15.75 10.12 -8.70
C GLU A 34 -15.87 9.46 -7.32
N ASP A 35 -16.16 8.16 -7.27
CA ASP A 35 -16.14 7.42 -6.01
C ASP A 35 -14.74 7.41 -5.38
N TYR A 36 -13.70 7.28 -6.20
CA TYR A 36 -12.32 7.40 -5.74
C TYR A 36 -11.98 8.80 -5.22
N LEU A 37 -12.42 9.87 -5.91
CA LEU A 37 -12.23 11.25 -5.41
C LEU A 37 -12.90 11.48 -4.06
N ARG A 38 -14.07 10.88 -3.81
CA ARG A 38 -14.71 10.89 -2.50
C ARG A 38 -13.86 10.18 -1.44
N ILE A 39 -13.30 9.02 -1.76
CA ILE A 39 -12.37 8.30 -0.86
C ILE A 39 -11.16 9.18 -0.52
N VAL A 40 -10.56 9.85 -1.52
CA VAL A 40 -9.43 10.77 -1.29
C VAL A 40 -9.82 11.94 -0.40
N ARG A 41 -11.03 12.49 -0.57
CA ARG A 41 -11.53 13.59 0.27
C ARG A 41 -11.78 13.16 1.71
N GLU A 42 -12.29 11.95 1.93
CA GLU A 42 -12.53 11.39 3.27
C GLU A 42 -11.23 10.98 3.94
N ASN A 43 -10.31 10.37 3.19
CA ASN A 43 -9.01 9.93 3.67
C ASN A 43 -7.91 10.22 2.63
N PRO A 44 -7.29 11.41 2.65
CA PRO A 44 -6.22 11.77 1.73
C PRO A 44 -4.99 10.85 1.81
N ARG A 45 -4.84 10.10 2.92
CA ARG A 45 -3.69 9.19 3.11
C ARG A 45 -3.69 8.02 2.14
N VAL A 46 -4.77 7.75 1.42
CA VAL A 46 -4.77 6.74 0.35
C VAL A 46 -3.79 7.08 -0.78
N THR A 47 -3.48 8.37 -0.97
CA THR A 47 -2.58 8.88 -2.03
C THR A 47 -1.10 8.90 -1.61
N ARG A 48 -0.75 8.28 -0.48
CA ARG A 48 0.63 8.30 0.05
C ARG A 48 1.61 7.64 -0.92
N THR A 49 2.81 8.21 -0.98
CA THR A 49 3.93 7.60 -1.70
C THR A 49 4.35 6.28 -1.05
N ALA A 50 5.08 5.44 -1.79
CA ALA A 50 5.63 4.18 -1.26
C ALA A 50 6.47 4.40 0.01
N PHE A 51 7.27 5.48 0.06
CA PHE A 51 8.08 5.80 1.23
C PHE A 51 7.24 6.23 2.44
N GLN A 52 6.21 7.06 2.23
CA GLN A 52 5.27 7.42 3.28
C GLN A 52 4.57 6.18 3.84
N ARG A 53 4.12 5.28 2.96
CA ARG A 53 3.44 4.03 3.33
C ARG A 53 4.34 3.10 4.14
N ILE A 54 5.59 2.88 3.72
CA ILE A 54 6.56 2.08 4.47
C ILE A 54 6.85 2.71 5.84
N TYR A 55 7.01 4.03 5.89
CA TYR A 55 7.28 4.73 7.14
C TYR A 55 6.12 4.59 8.12
N ASP A 56 4.89 4.87 7.66
CA ASP A 56 3.68 4.77 8.49
C ASP A 56 3.40 3.33 8.92
N MET A 57 3.63 2.35 8.03
CA MET A 57 3.58 0.93 8.36
C MET A 57 4.50 0.59 9.53
N ILE A 58 5.77 1.00 9.49
CA ILE A 58 6.74 0.72 10.56
C ILE A 58 6.27 1.37 11.87
N LEU A 59 5.73 2.59 11.81
CA LEU A 59 5.23 3.30 12.98
C LEU A 59 3.93 2.71 13.55
N SER A 60 3.08 2.09 12.72
CA SER A 60 1.82 1.48 13.14
C SER A 60 2.02 0.34 14.15
N HIS A 61 3.19 -0.29 14.16
CA HIS A 61 3.54 -1.33 15.14
C HIS A 61 3.96 -0.76 16.49
N GLY A 62 4.18 0.55 16.59
CA GLY A 62 4.68 1.19 17.81
C GLY A 62 6.20 1.25 17.89
N LYS A 63 6.66 2.06 18.85
CA LYS A 63 8.07 2.25 19.16
C LYS A 63 8.28 2.46 20.66
N THR A 64 9.42 2.06 21.17
CA THR A 64 9.85 2.35 22.55
C THR A 64 11.12 3.20 22.51
N GLU A 65 11.13 4.28 23.29
CA GLU A 65 12.31 5.11 23.47
C GLU A 65 13.00 4.71 24.77
N TYR A 66 14.32 4.50 24.72
CA TYR A 66 15.12 4.13 25.89
C TYR A 66 16.51 4.80 25.82
N ILE A 67 17.18 4.87 26.96
CA ILE A 67 18.53 5.44 27.05
C ILE A 67 19.52 4.30 27.23
N ASP A 68 20.47 4.21 26.32
CA ASP A 68 21.61 3.30 26.42
C ASP A 68 22.89 4.12 26.31
N ASN A 69 23.81 3.98 27.27
CA ASN A 69 25.10 4.68 27.30
C ASN A 69 24.98 6.20 27.03
N LYS A 70 24.00 6.85 27.67
CA LYS A 70 23.65 8.29 27.52
C LYS A 70 23.14 8.69 26.11
N LYS A 71 22.89 7.75 25.21
CA LYS A 71 22.27 7.98 23.90
C LYS A 71 20.79 7.59 23.96
N LYS A 72 19.92 8.45 23.44
CA LYS A 72 18.51 8.13 23.22
C LYS A 72 18.39 7.22 22.00
N LEU A 73 17.90 6.00 22.21
CA LEU A 73 17.64 5.02 21.17
C LEU A 73 16.14 4.80 21.02
N ILE A 74 15.73 4.48 19.81
CA ILE A 74 14.36 4.17 19.46
C ILE A 74 14.33 2.73 18.93
N ARG A 75 13.57 1.89 19.62
CA ARG A 75 13.27 0.53 19.20
C ARG A 75 11.94 0.52 18.46
N TYR A 76 11.94 0.08 17.20
CA TYR A 76 10.72 -0.07 16.41
C TYR A 76 10.21 -1.50 16.53
N HIS A 77 8.98 -1.67 17.04
CA HIS A 77 8.40 -2.99 17.30
C HIS A 77 8.15 -3.80 16.02
N PHE A 78 8.01 -3.12 14.88
CA PHE A 78 7.92 -3.77 13.57
C PHE A 78 9.00 -4.84 13.33
N PHE A 79 10.25 -4.58 13.74
CA PHE A 79 11.36 -5.51 13.50
C PHE A 79 11.41 -6.70 14.47
N HIS A 80 10.53 -6.75 15.46
CA HIS A 80 10.38 -7.90 16.36
C HIS A 80 9.51 -9.00 15.76
N ASP A 81 8.90 -8.77 14.59
CA ASP A 81 8.15 -9.79 13.85
C ASP A 81 7.00 -10.42 14.66
N GLU A 82 6.43 -9.68 15.62
CA GLU A 82 5.43 -10.21 16.57
C GLU A 82 4.20 -10.79 15.85
N LYS A 83 3.74 -10.12 14.79
CA LYS A 83 2.61 -10.58 13.95
C LYS A 83 2.89 -11.90 13.22
N PHE A 84 4.14 -12.24 12.92
CA PHE A 84 4.51 -13.47 12.21
C PHE A 84 5.21 -14.49 13.12
N GLY A 85 5.02 -14.36 14.44
CA GLY A 85 5.51 -15.32 15.43
C GLY A 85 7.00 -15.20 15.73
N GLY A 86 7.61 -14.03 15.49
CA GLY A 86 8.97 -13.73 15.92
C GLY A 86 10.08 -14.49 15.19
N ARG A 87 9.77 -15.21 14.10
CA ARG A 87 10.74 -16.05 13.38
C ARG A 87 11.87 -15.24 12.78
N ASP A 88 11.55 -14.02 12.37
CA ASP A 88 12.45 -13.13 11.67
C ASP A 88 12.88 -11.94 12.53
N ALA A 89 12.64 -12.02 13.84
CA ALA A 89 12.88 -10.95 14.78
C ALA A 89 14.35 -10.52 14.77
N VAL A 90 14.58 -9.20 14.64
CA VAL A 90 15.91 -8.60 14.56
C VAL A 90 16.22 -7.91 15.88
N TYR A 91 17.25 -8.39 16.57
CA TYR A 91 17.71 -7.84 17.85
C TYR A 91 19.11 -7.23 17.74
N GLY A 92 19.43 -6.27 18.61
CA GLY A 92 20.76 -5.68 18.73
C GLY A 92 21.16 -4.75 17.58
N LEU A 93 20.27 -4.47 16.63
CA LEU A 93 20.49 -3.57 15.50
C LEU A 93 19.71 -2.26 15.62
N ASP A 94 19.35 -1.83 16.84
CA ASP A 94 18.54 -0.63 17.08
C ASP A 94 19.13 0.62 16.38
N VAL A 95 20.44 0.86 16.47
CA VAL A 95 21.11 2.01 15.83
C VAL A 95 21.05 1.94 14.29
N PRO A 96 21.46 0.84 13.61
CA PRO A 96 21.25 0.68 12.17
C PRO A 96 19.79 0.82 11.73
N LEU A 97 18.85 0.23 12.46
CA LEU A 97 17.42 0.29 12.15
C LEU A 97 16.89 1.72 12.28
N MET A 98 17.31 2.47 13.29
CA MET A 98 17.00 3.91 13.40
C MET A 98 17.49 4.70 12.20
N LYS A 99 18.70 4.43 11.70
CA LYS A 99 19.22 5.09 10.49
C LYS A 99 18.37 4.73 9.27
N LEU A 100 18.01 3.46 9.10
CA LEU A 100 17.15 3.01 8.01
C LEU A 100 15.77 3.67 8.05
N VAL A 101 15.12 3.70 9.23
CA VAL A 101 13.81 4.34 9.38
C VAL A 101 13.90 5.85 9.16
N ASN A 102 15.00 6.50 9.56
CA ASN A 102 15.23 7.91 9.24
C ASN A 102 15.37 8.16 7.74
N VAL A 103 15.96 7.23 6.98
CA VAL A 103 15.99 7.31 5.50
C VAL A 103 14.57 7.28 4.94
N PHE A 104 13.71 6.38 5.42
CA PHE A 104 12.30 6.35 5.02
C PHE A 104 11.55 7.62 5.43
N LYS A 105 11.79 8.14 6.63
CA LYS A 105 11.22 9.41 7.10
C LYS A 105 11.60 10.57 6.18
N SER A 106 12.88 10.69 5.84
CA SER A 106 13.36 11.75 4.94
C SER A 106 12.81 11.60 3.52
N ALA A 107 12.69 10.38 3.01
CA ALA A 107 12.09 10.11 1.71
C ALA A 107 10.57 10.37 1.71
N ALA A 108 9.87 10.09 2.81
CA ALA A 108 8.46 10.37 3.01
C ALA A 108 8.14 11.88 3.00
N GLN A 109 9.12 12.71 3.38
CA GLN A 109 9.03 14.18 3.36
C GLN A 109 9.48 14.81 2.03
N GLY A 110 9.97 14.01 1.07
CA GLY A 110 10.37 14.51 -0.26
C GLY A 110 11.70 15.27 -0.28
N TYR A 111 12.62 15.01 0.66
CA TYR A 111 13.92 15.69 0.72
C TYR A 111 14.98 15.14 -0.26
N GLY A 112 14.57 14.60 -1.41
CA GLY A 112 15.48 14.04 -2.43
C GLY A 112 16.08 12.67 -2.07
N THR A 113 15.69 12.09 -0.94
CA THR A 113 16.15 10.75 -0.51
C THR A 113 15.42 9.65 -1.28
N GLU A 114 14.22 9.94 -1.78
CA GLU A 114 13.40 9.06 -2.60
C GLU A 114 14.05 8.68 -3.95
N LYS A 115 15.03 9.46 -4.41
CA LYS A 115 15.79 9.22 -5.66
C LYS A 115 17.10 8.45 -5.44
N ARG A 116 17.36 7.97 -4.22
CA ARG A 116 18.64 7.32 -3.85
C ARG A 116 18.49 5.81 -3.70
N VAL A 117 19.55 5.09 -4.05
CA VAL A 117 19.65 3.65 -3.80
C VAL A 117 20.06 3.41 -2.34
N ILE A 118 19.27 2.65 -1.59
CA ILE A 118 19.60 2.23 -0.23
C ILE A 118 20.42 0.95 -0.31
N LEU A 119 21.71 1.02 0.03
CA LEU A 119 22.59 -0.14 0.11
C LEU A 119 22.73 -0.61 1.56
N LEU A 120 22.19 -1.80 1.87
CA LEU A 120 22.43 -2.47 3.14
C LEU A 120 23.76 -3.23 3.05
N HIS A 121 24.82 -2.67 3.63
CA HIS A 121 26.14 -3.30 3.68
C HIS A 121 26.48 -3.78 5.10
N GLY A 122 27.26 -4.85 5.22
CA GLY A 122 27.68 -5.41 6.51
C GLY A 122 28.19 -6.85 6.39
N PRO A 123 28.81 -7.41 7.45
CA PRO A 123 29.31 -8.78 7.45
C PRO A 123 28.20 -9.83 7.27
N VAL A 124 28.57 -11.05 6.91
CA VAL A 124 27.61 -12.17 6.82
C VAL A 124 26.94 -12.38 8.18
N GLY A 125 25.64 -12.70 8.18
CA GLY A 125 24.86 -12.88 9.41
C GLY A 125 24.30 -11.58 10.02
N SER A 126 24.55 -10.40 9.44
CA SER A 126 24.05 -9.10 9.96
C SER A 126 22.58 -8.79 9.65
N ALA A 127 21.72 -9.81 9.52
CA ALA A 127 20.27 -9.71 9.28
C ALA A 127 19.78 -8.89 8.06
N LYS A 128 20.64 -8.52 7.10
CA LYS A 128 20.27 -7.68 5.92
C LYS A 128 19.07 -8.24 5.14
N SER A 129 19.15 -9.52 4.75
CA SER A 129 18.07 -10.18 4.00
C SER A 129 16.82 -10.38 4.86
N THR A 130 16.99 -10.56 6.17
CA THR A 130 15.89 -10.65 7.13
C THR A 130 15.12 -9.34 7.20
N ILE A 131 15.80 -8.20 7.29
CA ILE A 131 15.18 -6.86 7.29
C ILE A 131 14.38 -6.64 5.99
N VAL A 132 14.97 -6.96 4.83
CA VAL A 132 14.28 -6.81 3.53
C VAL A 132 13.05 -7.71 3.45
N ARG A 133 13.13 -8.94 3.98
CA ARG A 133 12.01 -9.88 3.99
C ARG A 133 10.88 -9.42 4.93
N LEU A 134 11.22 -8.86 6.10
CA LEU A 134 10.26 -8.24 7.00
C LEU A 134 9.54 -7.07 6.32
N LEU A 135 10.27 -6.17 5.65
CA LEU A 135 9.66 -5.06 4.92
C LEU A 135 8.69 -5.53 3.83
N LYS A 136 9.04 -6.57 3.08
CA LYS A 136 8.15 -7.16 2.06
C LYS A 136 6.86 -7.71 2.66
N LYS A 137 6.97 -8.58 3.68
CA LYS A 137 5.82 -9.16 4.38
C LYS A 137 4.96 -8.10 5.05
N GLY A 138 5.60 -7.14 5.71
CA GLY A 138 4.94 -6.02 6.36
C GLY A 138 4.15 -5.19 5.37
N THR A 139 4.71 -4.92 4.18
CA THR A 139 4.02 -4.11 3.15
C THR A 139 2.81 -4.85 2.60
N GLU A 140 2.93 -6.15 2.36
CA GLU A 140 1.80 -6.99 1.95
C GLU A 140 0.68 -6.97 2.98
N GLU A 141 1.01 -7.19 4.25
CA GLU A 141 0.03 -7.20 5.35
C GLU A 141 -0.60 -5.82 5.57
N TYR A 142 0.21 -4.77 5.60
CA TYR A 142 -0.27 -3.40 5.77
C TYR A 142 -1.23 -3.03 4.64
N SER A 143 -0.95 -3.44 3.40
CA SER A 143 -1.83 -3.17 2.25
C SER A 143 -3.23 -3.77 2.37
N ARG A 144 -3.44 -4.77 3.23
CA ARG A 144 -4.75 -5.37 3.53
C ARG A 144 -5.53 -4.60 4.59
N THR A 145 -4.91 -3.63 5.25
CA THR A 145 -5.56 -2.80 6.26
C THR A 145 -6.18 -1.55 5.61
N PRO A 146 -7.24 -0.96 6.18
CA PRO A 146 -7.77 0.32 5.71
C PRO A 146 -6.72 1.44 5.68
N ASP A 147 -5.84 1.45 6.69
CA ASP A 147 -4.70 2.36 6.78
C ASP A 147 -3.65 2.11 5.71
N GLY A 148 -3.60 0.93 5.09
CA GLY A 148 -2.69 0.63 3.99
C GLY A 148 -3.40 0.49 2.65
N ALA A 149 -4.65 0.94 2.52
CA ALA A 149 -5.40 0.90 1.27
C ALA A 149 -4.68 1.70 0.17
N LEU A 150 -4.66 1.12 -1.03
CA LEU A 150 -4.19 1.74 -2.26
C LEU A 150 -5.15 1.36 -3.38
N TYR A 151 -5.28 2.26 -4.35
CA TYR A 151 -6.18 2.07 -5.47
C TYR A 151 -5.40 2.21 -6.76
N THR A 152 -5.87 1.50 -7.77
CA THR A 152 -5.44 1.68 -9.15
C THR A 152 -6.68 1.70 -10.04
N PHE A 153 -6.48 1.87 -11.34
CA PHE A 153 -7.57 1.99 -12.29
C PHE A 153 -7.31 1.14 -13.54
N TYR A 154 -8.37 0.88 -14.28
CA TYR A 154 -8.32 0.25 -15.58
C TYR A 154 -9.15 1.09 -16.55
N TRP A 155 -8.80 1.02 -17.84
CA TRP A 155 -9.55 1.68 -18.90
C TRP A 155 -10.65 0.74 -19.40
N GLN A 156 -11.82 1.30 -19.70
CA GLN A 156 -12.89 0.62 -20.43
C GLN A 156 -12.89 1.16 -21.86
N LEU A 157 -12.62 0.29 -22.84
CA LEU A 157 -12.42 0.67 -24.23
C LEU A 157 -13.39 -0.07 -25.14
N ASP A 158 -13.99 0.67 -26.07
CA ASP A 158 -14.80 0.12 -27.14
C ASP A 158 -13.91 -0.40 -28.27
N LYS A 159 -13.88 -1.72 -28.46
CA LYS A 159 -13.16 -2.36 -29.56
C LYS A 159 -14.14 -2.89 -30.59
N LYS A 160 -14.00 -2.46 -31.84
CA LYS A 160 -14.76 -3.06 -32.95
C LYS A 160 -14.11 -4.38 -33.38
N ASN A 161 -14.90 -5.46 -33.36
CA ASN A 161 -14.51 -6.73 -33.95
C ASN A 161 -14.57 -6.67 -35.48
N GLY A 162 -13.98 -7.67 -36.16
CA GLY A 162 -14.02 -7.81 -37.62
C GLY A 162 -15.44 -7.84 -38.19
N ASP A 163 -16.42 -8.27 -37.40
CA ASP A 163 -17.85 -8.32 -37.75
C ASP A 163 -18.60 -6.99 -37.50
N GLY A 164 -17.88 -5.92 -37.13
CA GLY A 164 -18.46 -4.59 -36.86
C GLY A 164 -19.13 -4.44 -35.48
N GLN A 165 -19.21 -5.50 -34.68
CA GLN A 165 -19.72 -5.44 -33.30
C GLN A 165 -18.71 -4.76 -32.37
N THR A 166 -19.18 -3.82 -31.55
CA THR A 166 -18.38 -3.20 -30.51
C THR A 166 -18.38 -4.07 -29.26
N VAL A 167 -17.20 -4.48 -28.80
CA VAL A 167 -16.98 -5.20 -27.55
C VAL A 167 -16.23 -4.30 -26.58
N GLN A 168 -16.74 -4.19 -25.37
CA GLN A 168 -16.08 -3.50 -24.27
C GLN A 168 -14.91 -4.35 -23.77
N GLN A 169 -13.71 -3.79 -23.82
CA GLN A 169 -12.49 -4.42 -23.33
C GLN A 169 -11.93 -3.63 -22.16
N GLN A 170 -11.60 -4.33 -21.08
CA GLN A 170 -10.88 -3.76 -19.95
C GLN A 170 -9.37 -3.82 -20.20
N TYR A 171 -8.70 -2.70 -19.97
CA TYR A 171 -7.25 -2.59 -20.04
C TYR A 171 -6.70 -2.08 -18.70
N GLN A 172 -6.10 -2.99 -17.92
CA GLN A 172 -5.46 -2.63 -16.65
C GLN A 172 -4.21 -1.80 -16.92
N THR A 173 -3.98 -0.75 -16.11
CA THR A 173 -2.74 0.02 -16.22
C THR A 173 -1.54 -0.87 -15.87
N PRO A 174 -0.52 -1.00 -16.76
CA PRO A 174 0.62 -1.89 -16.52
C PRO A 174 1.43 -1.53 -15.28
N MET A 175 1.38 -0.28 -14.83
CA MET A 175 2.19 0.25 -13.75
C MET A 175 1.43 0.38 -12.42
N ASN A 176 0.20 -0.12 -12.34
CA ASN A 176 -0.69 -0.01 -11.17
C ASN A 176 -0.70 1.41 -10.59
N GLU A 177 -0.91 2.38 -11.48
CA GLU A 177 -0.76 3.79 -11.19
C GLU A 177 -1.89 4.33 -10.31
N ASP A 178 -1.60 5.43 -9.61
CA ASP A 178 -2.59 6.14 -8.82
C ASP A 178 -3.64 6.81 -9.74
N PRO A 179 -4.95 6.66 -9.48
CA PRO A 179 -5.99 7.26 -10.32
C PRO A 179 -5.91 8.78 -10.45
N LEU A 180 -5.31 9.50 -9.48
CA LEU A 180 -5.11 10.95 -9.59
C LEU A 180 -4.24 11.35 -10.77
N LEU A 181 -3.45 10.43 -11.33
CA LEU A 181 -2.63 10.71 -12.52
C LEU A 181 -3.48 10.96 -13.79
N VAL A 182 -4.75 10.52 -13.81
CA VAL A 182 -5.70 10.80 -14.89
C VAL A 182 -6.01 12.30 -14.98
N ILE A 183 -5.90 13.04 -13.88
CA ILE A 183 -6.05 14.50 -13.88
C ILE A 183 -4.85 15.11 -14.62
N PRO A 184 -5.07 15.97 -15.64
CA PRO A 184 -4.00 16.70 -16.30
C PRO A 184 -3.15 17.51 -15.32
N GLU A 185 -1.84 17.56 -15.53
CA GLU A 185 -0.88 18.21 -14.62
C GLU A 185 -1.27 19.65 -14.28
N GLU A 186 -1.73 20.42 -15.27
CA GLU A 186 -2.15 21.82 -15.14
C GLU A 186 -3.32 22.02 -14.16
N TRP A 187 -4.14 21.00 -13.94
CA TRP A 187 -5.34 21.07 -13.08
C TRP A 187 -5.11 20.48 -11.70
N ARG A 188 -4.07 19.66 -11.52
CA ARG A 188 -3.81 18.92 -10.27
C ARG A 188 -3.66 19.84 -9.07
N GLU A 189 -2.97 20.97 -9.21
CA GLU A 189 -2.77 21.89 -8.08
C GLU A 189 -4.11 22.40 -7.52
N LYS A 190 -5.02 22.81 -8.41
CA LYS A 190 -6.36 23.28 -8.03
C LYS A 190 -7.20 22.15 -7.45
N VAL A 191 -7.26 21.01 -8.13
CA VAL A 191 -8.05 19.86 -7.69
C VAL A 191 -7.55 19.31 -6.35
N PHE A 192 -6.23 19.24 -6.13
CA PHE A 192 -5.67 18.76 -4.88
C PHE A 192 -5.93 19.71 -3.72
N ALA A 193 -5.92 21.02 -3.96
CA ALA A 193 -6.31 22.01 -2.96
C ALA A 193 -7.79 21.86 -2.55
N ASP A 194 -8.67 21.52 -3.50
CA ASP A 194 -10.10 21.27 -3.24
C ASP A 194 -10.34 19.95 -2.49
N LEU A 195 -9.61 18.89 -2.86
CA LEU A 195 -9.71 17.57 -2.24
C LEU A 195 -9.13 17.54 -0.82
N CYS A 196 -8.01 18.24 -0.62
CA CYS A 196 -7.23 18.20 0.61
C CYS A 196 -6.76 19.63 0.96
N PRO A 197 -7.62 20.42 1.64
CA PRO A 197 -7.29 21.77 2.03
C PRO A 197 -6.00 21.81 2.88
N PRO A 198 -5.21 22.91 2.83
CA PRO A 198 -3.94 23.01 3.57
C PRO A 198 -4.05 22.74 5.08
N ASP A 199 -5.22 23.05 5.66
CA ASP A 199 -5.50 22.88 7.09
C ASP A 199 -5.81 21.43 7.48
N SER A 200 -5.95 20.52 6.51
CA SER A 200 -6.26 19.09 6.76
C SER A 200 -5.08 18.30 7.33
N GLY A 201 -3.88 18.89 7.40
CA GLY A 201 -2.69 18.27 7.98
C GLY A 201 -2.02 17.21 7.10
N PHE A 202 -2.49 17.03 5.86
CA PHE A 202 -1.86 16.19 4.84
C PHE A 202 -1.71 16.98 3.55
N LYS A 203 -0.69 16.65 2.75
CA LYS A 203 -0.49 17.21 1.41
C LYS A 203 -0.42 16.05 0.44
N ILE A 204 -1.35 16.04 -0.52
CA ILE A 204 -1.33 15.05 -1.61
C ILE A 204 0.00 15.20 -2.36
N PRO A 205 0.81 14.14 -2.47
CA PRO A 205 2.08 14.20 -3.19
C PRO A 205 1.80 14.44 -4.68
N VAL A 206 2.51 15.41 -5.26
CA VAL A 206 2.43 15.66 -6.70
C VAL A 206 3.19 14.55 -7.41
N GLY A 207 2.43 13.72 -8.14
CA GLY A 207 2.96 12.59 -8.90
C GLY A 207 3.54 13.00 -10.25
N GLY A 208 4.11 12.01 -10.95
CA GLY A 208 4.54 12.14 -12.34
C GLY A 208 3.38 12.09 -13.33
N ASP A 209 3.66 11.70 -14.57
CA ASP A 209 2.63 11.48 -15.57
C ASP A 209 2.18 10.01 -15.60
N LEU A 210 1.02 9.78 -16.23
CA LEU A 210 0.55 8.45 -16.64
C LEU A 210 1.67 7.66 -17.35
N CYS A 211 1.62 6.34 -17.33
CA CYS A 211 2.58 5.53 -18.06
C CYS A 211 2.34 5.66 -19.58
N PRO A 212 3.34 5.34 -20.43
CA PRO A 212 3.21 5.51 -21.88
C PRO A 212 1.97 4.83 -22.49
N ALA A 213 1.57 3.66 -21.97
CA ALA A 213 0.38 2.95 -22.43
C ALA A 213 -0.91 3.71 -22.07
N SER A 214 -1.06 4.12 -20.81
CA SER A 214 -2.21 4.90 -20.35
C SER A 214 -2.30 6.27 -21.04
N ARG A 215 -1.17 6.93 -21.34
CA ARG A 215 -1.15 8.18 -22.12
C ARG A 215 -1.68 7.99 -23.54
N LEU A 216 -1.38 6.86 -24.17
CA LEU A 216 -1.87 6.58 -25.52
C LEU A 216 -3.40 6.39 -25.52
N ILE A 217 -3.94 5.77 -24.48
CA ILE A 217 -5.37 5.52 -24.31
C ILE A 217 -6.13 6.80 -23.96
N PHE A 218 -5.53 7.69 -23.16
CA PHE A 218 -6.15 8.93 -22.72
C PHE A 218 -6.24 10.02 -23.82
N ARG A 219 -5.44 9.90 -24.88
CA ARG A 219 -5.44 10.83 -26.03
C ARG A 219 -6.59 10.54 -26.98
#